data_AF-A0A3E0QF23-F1
#
_entry.id   AF-A0A3E0QF23-F1
#
_cell.length_a   1.000
_cell.length_b   1.000
_cell.length_c   1.000
_cell.angle_alpha   90.00
_cell.angle_beta   90.00
_cell.angle_gamma   90.00
#
_symmetry.space_group_name_H-M   'P 1'
#
loop_
_entity.id
_entity.type
_entity.pdbx_description
1 polymer ?
#
loop_
_entity_poly.entity_id
_entity_poly.type
_entity_poly.pdbx_seq_one_letter_code
_entity_poly.pdbx_strand_id
1 'polypeptide(L)'
;MNSFVSTTLLATIIFFIYLFPGFVFRKSFHGNEKGDLESSNIYTHLAWAIFISLILYTFFIWLYLKLQIRFAWIPTIEFEKVFSLIGKLTDKNQSVSISFDFSRIDYINGLVRLTLFSISISLIAFILGNVARFLVLTLRLDIIFPDLLKFKNEWFYILSGRDLLFSPDKSDRALYRSKLFIIRLNFLCEIGDAVVLYHGTIYDYKLKNDSLEYISIYNIQREIVSFQPKEIPQIVTQEDRTSKPINSSNINTTEGNAALDSDKSQFENSKQEIAPSHCMVFKFQDIKNLNVSYI
;
A
#
# COMPACT_ATOMS: atom_id res chain seq x y z
N MET A 1 37.90 -25.23 5.37
CA MET A 1 36.71 -24.82 4.59
C MET A 1 35.54 -24.38 5.48
N ASN A 2 35.27 -25.07 6.59
CA ASN A 2 34.10 -24.81 7.45
C ASN A 2 34.09 -23.43 8.12
N SER A 3 35.25 -22.86 8.48
CA SER A 3 35.30 -21.53 9.11
C SER A 3 34.80 -20.42 8.18
N PHE A 4 35.16 -20.45 6.90
CA PHE A 4 34.73 -19.44 5.93
C PHE A 4 33.22 -19.41 5.73
N VAL A 5 32.60 -20.58 5.61
CA VAL A 5 31.14 -20.68 5.44
C VAL A 5 30.44 -20.10 6.67
N SER A 6 30.95 -20.38 7.88
CA SER A 6 30.41 -19.85 9.12
C SER A 6 30.53 -18.32 9.21
N THR A 7 31.66 -17.74 8.82
CA THR A 7 31.86 -16.28 8.87
C THR A 7 30.94 -15.56 7.90
N THR A 8 30.79 -16.09 6.68
CA THR A 8 29.92 -15.49 5.67
C THR A 8 28.46 -15.58 6.08
N LEU A 9 28.01 -16.74 6.58
CA LEU A 9 26.64 -16.95 7.04
C LEU A 9 26.30 -15.99 8.19
N LEU A 10 27.21 -15.81 9.16
CA LEU A 10 27.00 -14.88 10.26
C LEU A 10 26.90 -13.42 9.79
N ALA A 11 27.81 -12.98 8.92
CA ALA A 11 27.78 -11.63 8.36
C ALA A 11 26.47 -11.37 7.60
N THR A 12 25.98 -12.36 6.85
CA THR A 12 24.69 -12.31 6.17
C THR A 12 23.53 -12.17 7.15
N ILE A 13 23.50 -12.94 8.24
CA ILE A 13 22.46 -12.83 9.28
C ILE A 13 22.47 -11.43 9.92
N ILE A 14 23.64 -10.93 10.29
CA ILE A 14 23.79 -9.59 10.88
C ILE A 14 23.26 -8.54 9.90
N PHE A 15 23.64 -8.64 8.62
CA PHE A 15 23.14 -7.74 7.59
C PHE A 15 21.61 -7.78 7.49
N PHE A 16 20.99 -8.97 7.48
CA PHE A 16 19.53 -9.10 7.49
C PHE A 16 18.89 -8.48 8.74
N ILE A 17 19.49 -8.63 9.92
CA ILE A 17 19.02 -7.99 11.16
C ILE A 17 19.03 -6.46 10.99
N TYR A 18 20.10 -5.89 10.43
CA TYR A 18 20.20 -4.46 10.15
C TYR A 18 19.23 -3.97 9.07
N LEU A 19 18.77 -4.81 8.15
CA LEU A 19 17.77 -4.43 7.16
C LEU A 19 16.33 -4.58 7.63
N PHE A 20 16.12 -5.42 8.63
CA PHE A 20 14.79 -5.83 9.05
C PHE A 20 13.87 -4.66 9.43
N PRO A 21 14.32 -3.63 10.19
CA PRO A 21 13.45 -2.50 10.54
C PRO A 21 12.95 -1.72 9.32
N GLY A 22 13.78 -1.54 8.29
CA GLY A 22 13.36 -0.87 7.06
C GLY A 22 12.33 -1.68 6.27
N PHE A 23 12.47 -3.01 6.23
CA PHE A 23 11.44 -3.88 5.66
C PHE A 23 10.12 -3.80 6.43
N VAL A 24 10.19 -3.82 7.77
CA VAL A 24 9.02 -3.71 8.65
C VAL A 24 8.32 -2.36 8.45
N PHE A 25 9.06 -1.24 8.49
CA PHE A 25 8.52 0.09 8.20
C PHE A 25 7.83 0.14 6.85
N ARG A 26 8.51 -0.35 5.80
CA ARG A 26 7.97 -0.31 4.43
C ARG A 26 6.69 -1.13 4.30
N LYS A 27 6.66 -2.32 4.91
CA LYS A 27 5.46 -3.18 4.91
C LYS A 27 4.31 -2.48 5.63
N SER A 28 4.55 -1.89 6.80
CA SER A 28 3.53 -1.13 7.54
C SER A 28 3.04 0.11 6.81
N PHE A 29 3.95 0.86 6.18
CA PHE A 29 3.64 2.08 5.45
C PHE A 29 2.75 1.81 4.22
N HIS A 30 2.97 0.70 3.51
CA HIS A 30 2.16 0.32 2.37
C HIS A 30 0.92 -0.51 2.74
N GLY A 31 0.90 -1.07 3.94
CA GLY A 31 -0.17 -1.94 4.42
C GLY A 31 -0.39 -3.17 3.53
N ASN A 32 -1.62 -3.70 3.60
CA ASN A 32 -2.08 -4.79 2.73
C ASN A 32 -2.59 -4.29 1.37
N GLU A 33 -2.58 -2.98 1.13
CA GLU A 33 -3.16 -2.36 -0.08
C GLU A 33 -2.32 -2.59 -1.34
N LYS A 34 -1.04 -3.00 -1.22
CA LYS A 34 -0.21 -3.29 -2.41
C LYS A 34 -0.34 -4.71 -2.95
N GLY A 35 -1.11 -5.58 -2.29
CA GLY A 35 -0.91 -7.00 -2.54
C GLY A 35 0.50 -7.46 -2.18
N ASP A 36 0.86 -8.70 -2.51
CA ASP A 36 2.18 -9.22 -2.16
C ASP A 36 3.31 -8.44 -2.88
N LEU A 37 4.52 -8.47 -2.31
CA LEU A 37 5.68 -7.70 -2.77
C LEU A 37 6.25 -8.16 -4.13
N GLU A 38 5.53 -9.00 -4.88
CA GLU A 38 6.09 -9.84 -5.95
C GLU A 38 6.24 -9.14 -7.31
N SER A 39 5.45 -8.10 -7.60
CA SER A 39 5.46 -7.46 -8.95
C SER A 39 6.61 -6.47 -9.18
N SER A 40 7.36 -6.12 -8.14
CA SER A 40 8.24 -4.95 -8.15
C SER A 40 9.70 -5.38 -7.99
N ASN A 41 10.59 -4.69 -8.71
CA ASN A 41 12.02 -4.99 -8.75
C ASN A 41 12.61 -5.14 -7.32
N ILE A 42 13.05 -6.36 -6.99
CA ILE A 42 13.59 -6.71 -5.66
C ILE A 42 14.73 -5.77 -5.23
N TYR A 43 15.53 -5.29 -6.19
CA TYR A 43 16.61 -4.33 -5.91
C TYR A 43 16.06 -2.99 -5.40
N THR A 44 14.96 -2.51 -5.95
CA THR A 44 14.28 -1.31 -5.45
C THR A 44 13.65 -1.55 -4.08
N HIS A 45 13.20 -2.77 -3.78
CA HIS A 45 12.76 -3.13 -2.44
C HIS A 45 13.89 -3.06 -1.42
N LEU A 46 15.01 -3.68 -1.77
CA LEU A 46 16.19 -3.75 -0.94
C LEU A 46 16.82 -2.38 -0.71
N ALA A 47 17.00 -1.56 -1.77
CA ALA A 47 17.61 -0.24 -1.68
C ALA A 47 16.85 0.69 -0.71
N TRP A 48 15.52 0.70 -0.79
CA TRP A 48 14.67 1.45 0.13
C TRP A 48 14.69 0.87 1.55
N ALA A 49 14.71 -0.45 1.71
CA ALA A 49 14.83 -1.07 3.03
C ALA A 49 16.18 -0.71 3.70
N ILE A 50 17.28 -0.71 2.94
CA ILE A 50 18.60 -0.23 3.38
C ILE A 50 18.50 1.23 3.79
N PHE A 51 17.97 2.09 2.92
CA PHE A 51 17.89 3.53 3.14
C PHE A 51 17.09 3.87 4.41
N ILE A 52 15.89 3.30 4.56
CA ILE A 52 15.02 3.53 5.71
C ILE A 52 15.65 2.96 6.98
N SER A 53 16.25 1.76 6.91
CA SER A 53 16.94 1.18 8.07
C SER A 53 18.07 2.08 8.54
N LEU A 54 18.89 2.60 7.63
CA LEU A 54 20.00 3.49 7.96
C LEU A 54 19.51 4.75 8.69
N ILE A 55 18.43 5.37 8.20
CA ILE A 55 17.81 6.54 8.85
C ILE A 55 17.32 6.17 10.25
N LEU A 56 16.58 5.07 10.38
CA LEU A 56 16.04 4.62 11.66
C LEU A 56 17.16 4.32 12.66
N TYR A 57 18.16 3.52 12.30
CA TYR A 57 19.29 3.21 13.19
C TYR A 57 20.05 4.47 13.60
N THR A 58 20.32 5.38 12.66
CA THR A 58 21.02 6.65 12.96
C THR A 58 20.23 7.49 13.95
N PHE A 59 18.92 7.65 13.71
CA PHE A 59 18.03 8.39 14.61
C PHE A 59 17.93 7.72 15.98
N PHE A 60 17.81 6.40 16.04
CA PHE A 60 17.69 5.64 17.28
C PHE A 60 18.96 5.64 18.10
N ILE A 61 20.13 5.49 17.46
CA ILE A 61 21.42 5.60 18.14
C ILE A 61 21.58 7.01 18.71
N TRP A 62 21.26 8.03 17.93
CA TRP A 62 21.30 9.42 18.41
C TRP A 62 20.38 9.65 19.61
N LEU A 63 19.13 9.19 19.52
CA LEU A 63 18.15 9.28 20.61
C LEU A 63 18.61 8.51 21.84
N TYR A 64 19.14 7.31 21.65
CA TYR A 64 19.67 6.45 22.72
C TYR A 64 20.79 7.15 23.48
N LEU A 65 21.77 7.72 22.78
CA LEU A 65 22.88 8.45 23.39
C LEU A 65 22.38 9.67 24.19
N LYS A 66 21.40 10.40 23.68
CA LYS A 66 20.78 11.52 24.40
C LYS A 66 20.04 11.07 25.65
N LEU A 67 19.27 9.98 25.55
CA LEU A 67 18.58 9.41 26.70
C LEU A 67 19.59 8.92 27.75
N GLN A 68 20.65 8.23 27.35
CA GLN A 68 21.68 7.74 28.26
C GLN A 68 22.35 8.85 29.07
N ILE A 69 22.65 10.00 28.43
CA ILE A 69 23.19 11.19 29.13
C ILE A 69 22.19 11.71 30.18
N ARG A 70 20.89 11.67 29.87
CA ARG A 70 19.84 12.16 30.75
C ARG A 70 19.48 11.18 31.87
N PHE A 71 19.62 9.89 31.61
CA PHE A 71 19.05 8.80 32.36
C PHE A 71 20.13 7.75 32.67
N ALA A 72 20.79 7.88 33.82
CA ALA A 72 21.93 7.05 34.23
C ALA A 72 21.62 5.55 34.40
N TRP A 73 20.35 5.18 34.59
CA TRP A 73 19.86 3.80 34.65
C TRP A 73 19.81 3.05 33.30
N ILE A 74 19.94 3.74 32.16
CA ILE A 74 19.95 3.08 30.86
C ILE A 74 21.33 2.41 30.67
N PRO A 75 21.40 1.08 30.49
CA PRO A 75 22.67 0.37 30.41
C PRO A 75 23.51 0.88 29.24
N THR A 76 24.82 0.97 29.39
CA THR A 76 25.71 1.25 28.25
C THR A 76 25.64 0.07 27.27
N ILE A 77 25.22 0.33 26.03
CA ILE A 77 25.49 -0.62 24.94
C ILE A 77 26.87 -0.25 24.44
N GLU A 78 27.86 -1.05 24.81
CA GLU A 78 29.21 -0.91 24.29
C GLU A 78 29.25 -1.43 22.85
N PHE A 79 28.81 -0.59 21.91
CA PHE A 79 28.79 -0.92 20.48
C PHE A 79 30.18 -1.35 20.00
N GLU A 80 31.24 -0.78 20.56
CA GLU A 80 32.62 -1.19 20.31
C GLU A 80 32.85 -2.67 20.61
N LYS A 81 32.38 -3.18 21.77
CA LYS A 81 32.47 -4.60 22.09
C LYS A 81 31.70 -5.45 21.09
N VAL A 82 30.50 -5.03 20.69
CA VAL A 82 29.67 -5.74 19.69
C VAL A 82 30.37 -5.78 18.32
N PHE A 83 30.86 -4.64 17.83
CA PHE A 83 31.59 -4.57 16.55
C PHE A 83 32.91 -5.31 16.60
N SER A 84 33.64 -5.26 17.71
CA SER A 84 34.87 -6.04 17.90
C SER A 84 34.58 -7.55 17.86
N LEU A 85 33.41 -7.97 18.35
CA LEU A 85 32.97 -9.36 18.31
C LEU A 85 32.70 -9.80 16.87
N ILE A 86 32.01 -8.95 16.09
CA ILE A 86 31.74 -9.20 14.67
C ILE A 86 33.05 -9.22 13.86
N GLY A 87 33.97 -8.29 14.14
CA GLY A 87 35.28 -8.22 13.50
C GLY A 87 36.16 -9.44 13.80
N LYS A 88 36.23 -9.86 15.08
CA LYS A 88 36.94 -11.07 15.51
C LYS A 88 36.35 -12.35 14.91
N LEU A 89 35.03 -12.38 14.67
CA LEU A 89 34.38 -13.49 13.99
C LEU A 89 34.70 -13.52 12.48
N THR A 90 35.26 -12.45 11.91
CA THR A 90 35.55 -12.33 10.48
C THR A 90 37.03 -12.57 10.15
N ASP A 91 37.94 -12.37 11.10
CA ASP A 91 39.38 -12.55 10.88
C ASP A 91 39.78 -14.04 10.88
N LYS A 92 40.23 -14.52 9.71
CA LYS A 92 40.68 -15.90 9.49
C LYS A 92 42.10 -16.18 9.95
N ASN A 93 42.93 -15.14 10.03
CA ASN A 93 44.38 -15.29 10.16
C ASN A 93 44.86 -15.07 11.60
N GLN A 94 44.01 -14.45 12.42
CA GLN A 94 44.18 -14.49 13.84
C GLN A 94 43.67 -15.83 14.37
N SER A 95 44.59 -16.79 14.54
CA SER A 95 44.51 -17.76 15.63
C SER A 95 44.65 -17.01 16.96
N VAL A 96 43.80 -16.01 17.18
CA VAL A 96 43.53 -15.52 18.51
C VAL A 96 42.95 -16.75 19.17
N SER A 97 43.74 -17.38 20.02
CA SER A 97 43.23 -18.00 21.22
C SER A 97 42.31 -16.94 21.81
N ILE A 98 41.02 -17.01 21.44
CA ILE A 98 39.98 -16.25 22.09
C ILE A 98 39.99 -16.91 23.47
N SER A 99 40.87 -16.44 24.34
CA SER A 99 40.65 -16.51 25.76
C SER A 99 39.36 -15.75 25.92
N PHE A 100 38.25 -16.50 25.87
CA PHE A 100 36.92 -16.07 26.25
C PHE A 100 36.98 -15.78 27.76
N ASP A 101 37.78 -14.78 28.13
CA ASP A 101 37.80 -14.18 29.47
C ASP A 101 36.64 -13.20 29.62
N PHE A 102 35.84 -13.01 28.57
CA PHE A 102 34.44 -12.68 28.77
C PHE A 102 33.80 -13.87 29.46
N SER A 103 33.41 -13.66 30.72
CA SER A 103 32.50 -14.58 31.38
C SER A 103 31.37 -14.90 30.40
N ARG A 104 31.03 -16.18 30.22
CA ARG A 104 29.95 -16.63 29.32
C ARG A 104 28.66 -15.80 29.50
N ILE A 105 28.48 -15.26 30.71
CA ILE A 105 27.42 -14.36 31.14
C ILE A 105 27.45 -13.01 30.40
N ASP A 106 28.60 -12.35 30.28
CA ASP A 106 28.72 -11.05 29.59
C ASP A 106 28.39 -11.16 28.09
N TYR A 107 28.80 -12.27 27.47
CA TYR A 107 28.48 -12.56 26.08
C TYR A 107 26.98 -12.73 25.85
N ILE A 108 26.32 -13.55 26.69
CA ILE A 108 24.88 -13.78 26.62
C ILE A 108 24.13 -12.46 26.85
N ASN A 109 24.55 -11.67 27.86
CA ASN A 109 23.94 -10.38 28.15
C ASN A 109 24.08 -9.40 26.98
N GLY A 110 25.23 -9.38 26.29
CA GLY A 110 25.46 -8.56 25.11
C GLY A 110 24.52 -8.94 23.95
N LEU A 111 24.39 -10.24 23.66
CA LEU A 111 23.46 -10.74 22.64
C LEU A 111 22.01 -10.43 22.97
N VAL A 112 21.60 -10.61 24.23
CA VAL A 112 20.24 -10.30 24.68
C VAL A 112 19.95 -8.80 24.50
N ARG A 113 20.87 -7.93 24.90
CA ARG A 113 20.74 -6.47 24.70
C ARG A 113 20.63 -6.10 23.22
N LEU A 114 21.47 -6.68 22.37
CA LEU A 114 21.42 -6.45 20.91
C LEU A 114 20.08 -6.92 20.32
N THR A 115 19.61 -8.09 20.73
CA THR A 115 18.34 -8.66 20.28
C THR A 115 17.17 -7.79 20.72
N LEU A 116 17.12 -7.38 21.98
CA LEU A 116 16.10 -6.48 22.50
C LEU A 116 16.12 -5.14 21.76
N PHE A 117 17.31 -4.56 21.53
CA PHE A 117 17.45 -3.34 20.74
C PHE A 117 16.89 -3.51 19.32
N SER A 118 17.21 -4.63 18.65
CA SER A 118 16.72 -4.93 17.31
C SER A 118 15.19 -5.12 17.27
N ILE A 119 14.61 -5.76 18.28
CA ILE A 119 13.15 -5.92 18.40
C ILE A 119 12.50 -4.56 18.64
N SER A 120 13.03 -3.76 19.55
CA SER A 120 12.50 -2.43 19.86
C SER A 120 12.51 -1.50 18.65
N ILE A 121 13.62 -1.44 17.90
CA ILE A 121 13.68 -0.61 16.69
C ILE A 121 12.73 -1.12 15.61
N SER A 122 12.55 -2.44 15.47
CA SER A 122 11.59 -3.02 14.50
C SER A 122 10.14 -2.72 14.89
N LEU A 123 9.81 -2.78 16.17
CA LEU A 123 8.49 -2.41 16.67
C LEU A 123 8.19 -0.93 16.42
N ILE A 124 9.17 -0.05 16.65
CA ILE A 124 8.99 1.38 16.40
C ILE A 124 8.93 1.66 14.89
N ALA A 125 9.71 0.96 14.08
CA ALA A 125 9.61 1.01 12.63
C ALA A 125 8.19 0.63 12.14
N PHE A 126 7.58 -0.41 12.73
CA PHE A 126 6.21 -0.80 12.45
C PHE A 126 5.21 0.32 12.78
N ILE A 127 5.33 0.93 13.97
CA ILE A 127 4.46 2.03 14.41
C ILE A 127 4.64 3.25 13.50
N LEU A 128 5.87 3.67 13.26
CA LEU A 128 6.20 4.81 12.40
C LEU A 128 5.69 4.61 10.97
N GLY A 129 5.77 3.39 10.42
CA GLY A 129 5.22 3.08 9.11
C GLY A 129 3.70 3.31 9.05
N ASN A 130 2.96 2.82 10.05
CA ASN A 130 1.51 3.03 10.12
C ASN A 130 1.15 4.51 10.33
N VAL A 131 1.88 5.22 11.20
CA VAL A 131 1.68 6.66 11.43
C VAL A 131 1.97 7.45 10.15
N ALA A 132 3.06 7.15 9.45
CA ALA A 132 3.39 7.79 8.18
C ALA A 132 2.31 7.54 7.13
N ARG A 133 1.78 6.30 7.03
CA ARG A 133 0.66 5.99 6.14
C ARG A 133 -0.58 6.80 6.49
N PHE A 134 -0.95 6.83 7.77
CA PHE A 134 -2.08 7.60 8.26
C PHE A 134 -1.93 9.09 7.92
N LEU A 135 -0.75 9.68 8.13
CA LEU A 135 -0.46 11.07 7.80
C LEU A 135 -0.54 11.32 6.29
N VAL A 136 0.08 10.48 5.47
CA VAL A 136 0.03 10.60 4.00
C VAL A 136 -1.42 10.57 3.50
N LEU A 137 -2.22 9.62 3.97
CA LEU A 137 -3.61 9.47 3.55
C LEU A 137 -4.51 10.60 4.08
N THR A 138 -4.34 10.99 5.34
CA THR A 138 -5.17 12.03 6.00
C THR A 138 -4.88 13.42 5.43
N LEU A 139 -3.60 13.74 5.26
CA LEU A 139 -3.15 15.02 4.68
C LEU A 139 -3.13 15.01 3.15
N ARG A 140 -3.53 13.89 2.52
CA ARG A 140 -3.57 13.72 1.06
C ARG A 140 -2.23 14.00 0.36
N LEU A 141 -1.13 13.70 1.04
CA LEU A 141 0.23 13.94 0.52
C LEU A 141 0.53 13.04 -0.69
N ASP A 142 -0.16 11.91 -0.79
CA ASP A 142 -0.12 11.01 -1.95
C ASP A 142 -0.63 11.65 -3.24
N ILE A 143 -1.43 12.72 -3.12
CA ILE A 143 -2.03 13.46 -4.23
C ILE A 143 -1.26 14.74 -4.51
N ILE A 144 -0.77 15.40 -3.45
CA ILE A 144 0.04 16.62 -3.57
C ILE A 144 1.43 16.31 -4.13
N PHE A 145 2.03 15.18 -3.73
CA PHE A 145 3.37 14.75 -4.15
C PHE A 145 3.32 13.33 -4.74
N PRO A 146 2.65 13.16 -5.90
CA PRO A 146 2.38 11.83 -6.45
C PRO A 146 3.67 11.08 -6.82
N ASP A 147 4.71 11.76 -7.28
CA ASP A 147 5.97 11.12 -7.68
C ASP A 147 6.71 10.44 -6.53
N LEU A 148 6.44 10.85 -5.29
CA LEU A 148 7.13 10.38 -4.10
C LEU A 148 6.25 9.50 -3.20
N LEU A 149 4.97 9.87 -3.05
CA LEU A 149 4.08 9.31 -2.02
C LEU A 149 2.89 8.57 -2.59
N LYS A 150 2.71 8.51 -3.92
CA LYS A 150 1.62 7.75 -4.54
C LYS A 150 1.82 6.26 -4.30
N PHE A 151 0.76 5.58 -3.90
CA PHE A 151 0.73 4.12 -3.86
C PHE A 151 0.77 3.58 -5.30
N LYS A 152 1.49 2.48 -5.51
CA LYS A 152 1.67 1.93 -6.87
C LYS A 152 0.39 1.34 -7.46
N ASN A 153 -0.51 0.87 -6.60
CA ASN A 153 -1.72 0.18 -7.05
C ASN A 153 -2.79 1.19 -7.47
N GLU A 154 -3.12 1.22 -8.75
CA GLU A 154 -4.12 2.13 -9.30
C GLU A 154 -5.54 1.80 -8.82
N TRP A 155 -5.86 0.52 -8.61
CA TRP A 155 -7.15 0.09 -8.09
C TRP A 155 -7.44 0.64 -6.70
N PHE A 156 -6.41 0.84 -5.88
CA PHE A 156 -6.59 1.53 -4.59
C PHE A 156 -7.17 2.94 -4.79
N TYR A 157 -6.71 3.68 -5.79
CA TYR A 157 -7.19 5.04 -6.05
C TYR A 157 -8.60 5.05 -6.63
N ILE A 158 -8.88 4.16 -7.58
CA ILE A 158 -10.19 4.03 -8.22
C ILE A 158 -11.24 3.58 -7.19
N LEU A 159 -10.97 2.49 -6.48
CA LEU A 159 -11.92 1.90 -5.53
C LEU A 159 -12.01 2.66 -4.20
N SER A 160 -11.18 3.70 -3.99
CA SER A 160 -11.34 4.67 -2.91
C SER A 160 -11.90 6.02 -3.38
N GLY A 161 -12.16 6.19 -4.68
CA GLY A 161 -12.54 7.44 -5.32
C GLY A 161 -11.50 8.55 -5.22
N ARG A 162 -10.27 8.26 -4.77
CA ARG A 162 -9.17 9.21 -4.69
C ARG A 162 -8.70 9.67 -6.07
N ASP A 163 -8.93 8.86 -7.10
CA ASP A 163 -8.70 9.20 -8.50
C ASP A 163 -9.44 10.48 -8.94
N LEU A 164 -10.65 10.73 -8.41
CA LEU A 164 -11.44 11.95 -8.65
C LEU A 164 -10.68 13.24 -8.30
N LEU A 165 -9.73 13.19 -7.36
CA LEU A 165 -8.91 14.36 -7.02
C LEU A 165 -7.88 14.71 -8.09
N PHE A 166 -7.53 13.77 -8.97
CA PHE A 166 -6.67 14.01 -10.13
C PHE A 166 -7.46 14.48 -11.36
N SER A 167 -8.80 14.38 -11.36
CA SER A 167 -9.63 14.84 -12.47
C SER A 167 -9.45 16.35 -12.69
N PRO A 168 -9.33 16.82 -13.95
CA PRO A 168 -9.32 18.25 -14.25
C PRO A 168 -10.67 18.92 -13.95
N ASP A 169 -11.77 18.17 -13.94
CA ASP A 169 -13.10 18.70 -13.65
C ASP A 169 -13.24 19.13 -12.18
N LYS A 170 -13.80 20.32 -11.97
CA LYS A 170 -14.13 20.84 -10.63
C LYS A 170 -15.27 20.04 -9.98
N SER A 171 -16.20 19.51 -10.79
CA SER A 171 -17.36 18.75 -10.31
C SER A 171 -16.94 17.45 -9.62
N ASP A 172 -16.05 16.68 -10.24
CA ASP A 172 -15.45 15.46 -9.69
C ASP A 172 -14.73 15.70 -8.36
N ARG A 173 -13.96 16.79 -8.27
CA ARG A 173 -13.27 17.17 -7.03
C ARG A 173 -14.25 17.58 -5.93
N ALA A 174 -15.35 18.22 -6.28
CA ALA A 174 -16.41 18.58 -5.33
C ALA A 174 -17.12 17.31 -4.82
N LEU A 175 -17.39 16.34 -5.70
CA LEU A 175 -17.97 15.05 -5.36
C LEU A 175 -17.10 14.31 -4.33
N TYR A 176 -15.79 14.23 -4.53
CA TYR A 176 -14.90 13.61 -3.54
C TYR A 176 -14.89 14.36 -2.20
N ARG A 177 -14.93 15.70 -2.22
CA ARG A 177 -14.91 16.51 -1.00
C ARG A 177 -16.16 16.35 -0.14
N SER A 178 -17.31 16.01 -0.73
CA SER A 178 -18.54 15.77 0.01
C SER A 178 -18.44 14.55 0.93
N LYS A 179 -17.46 13.65 0.72
CA LYS A 179 -17.24 12.39 1.45
C LYS A 179 -18.45 11.43 1.42
N LEU A 180 -19.45 11.72 0.59
CA LEU A 180 -20.71 10.99 0.53
C LEU A 180 -20.96 10.51 -0.90
N PHE A 181 -19.98 9.80 -1.45
CA PHE A 181 -20.15 9.12 -2.71
C PHE A 181 -20.20 7.61 -2.50
N ILE A 182 -21.01 6.98 -3.33
CA ILE A 182 -21.17 5.53 -3.41
C ILE A 182 -20.50 5.08 -4.69
N ILE A 183 -19.58 4.11 -4.58
CA ILE A 183 -18.92 3.53 -5.75
C ILE A 183 -19.80 2.41 -6.29
N ARG A 184 -20.43 2.65 -7.44
CA ARG A 184 -21.16 1.63 -8.18
C ARG A 184 -20.25 0.96 -9.19
N LEU A 185 -20.39 -0.36 -9.29
CA LEU A 185 -19.66 -1.20 -10.21
C LEU A 185 -20.65 -1.84 -11.18
N ASN A 186 -20.30 -1.76 -12.46
CA ASN A 186 -21.00 -2.46 -13.52
C ASN A 186 -19.98 -3.31 -14.27
N PHE A 187 -20.20 -4.63 -14.34
CA PHE A 187 -19.27 -5.50 -15.03
C PHE A 187 -19.95 -6.73 -15.63
N LEU A 188 -19.35 -7.25 -16.70
CA LEU A 188 -19.80 -8.46 -17.37
C LEU A 188 -19.07 -9.67 -16.78
N CYS A 189 -19.76 -10.78 -16.64
CA CYS A 189 -19.18 -12.06 -16.26
C CYS A 189 -19.70 -13.16 -17.18
N GLU A 190 -18.83 -14.07 -17.57
CA GLU A 190 -19.22 -15.25 -18.35
C GLU A 190 -19.47 -16.42 -17.41
N ILE A 191 -20.69 -16.95 -17.45
CA ILE A 191 -21.12 -18.08 -16.63
C ILE A 191 -21.69 -19.13 -17.59
N GLY A 192 -20.86 -20.12 -17.94
CA GLY A 192 -21.18 -21.04 -19.03
C GLY A 192 -21.27 -20.29 -20.36
N ASP A 193 -22.38 -20.46 -21.08
CA ASP A 193 -22.62 -19.82 -22.38
C ASP A 193 -23.34 -18.46 -22.27
N ALA A 194 -23.65 -18.00 -21.06
CA ALA A 194 -24.34 -16.75 -20.82
C ALA A 194 -23.37 -15.65 -20.38
N VAL A 195 -23.55 -14.46 -20.95
CA VAL A 195 -22.91 -13.23 -20.46
C VAL A 195 -23.91 -12.51 -19.56
N VAL A 196 -23.54 -12.32 -18.30
CA VAL A 196 -24.38 -11.67 -17.29
C VAL A 196 -23.74 -10.33 -16.91
N LEU A 197 -24.52 -9.25 -17.02
CA LEU A 197 -24.16 -7.94 -16.52
C LEU A 197 -24.57 -7.84 -15.05
N TYR A 198 -23.59 -7.56 -14.20
CA TYR A 198 -23.77 -7.32 -12.78
C TYR A 198 -23.69 -5.83 -12.50
N HIS A 199 -24.66 -5.35 -11.73
CA HIS A 199 -24.67 -4.01 -11.16
C HIS A 199 -24.67 -4.14 -9.65
N GLY A 200 -23.89 -3.31 -8.95
CA GLY A 200 -23.91 -3.29 -7.50
C GLY A 200 -23.08 -2.16 -6.92
N THR A 201 -23.05 -2.08 -5.60
CA THR A 201 -22.17 -1.18 -4.86
C THR A 201 -21.01 -1.96 -4.28
N ILE A 202 -19.81 -1.39 -4.32
CA ILE A 202 -18.65 -2.01 -3.68
C ILE A 202 -18.85 -2.14 -2.17
N TYR A 203 -18.67 -3.34 -1.64
CA TYR A 203 -18.64 -3.60 -0.20
C TYR A 203 -17.19 -3.63 0.30
N ASP A 204 -16.36 -4.46 -0.35
CA ASP A 204 -14.96 -4.67 0.01
C ASP A 204 -14.18 -5.10 -1.25
N TYR A 205 -12.86 -5.00 -1.20
CA TYR A 205 -11.99 -5.49 -2.27
C TYR A 205 -10.63 -5.89 -1.71
N LYS A 206 -9.97 -6.80 -2.42
CA LYS A 206 -8.59 -7.19 -2.10
C LYS A 206 -7.69 -7.04 -3.30
N LEU A 207 -6.50 -6.52 -3.04
CA LEU A 207 -5.48 -6.26 -4.03
C LEU A 207 -4.38 -7.31 -3.92
N LYS A 208 -3.84 -7.76 -5.07
CA LYS A 208 -2.71 -8.69 -5.17
C LYS A 208 -1.78 -8.25 -6.32
N ASN A 209 -0.50 -8.02 -6.02
CA ASN A 209 0.56 -7.76 -7.02
C ASN A 209 0.17 -6.67 -8.04
N ASP A 210 -0.25 -5.50 -7.55
CA ASP A 210 -0.78 -4.36 -8.33
C ASP A 210 -2.10 -4.62 -9.09
N SER A 211 -2.65 -5.83 -9.04
CA SER A 211 -3.97 -6.17 -9.59
C SER A 211 -5.03 -6.22 -8.50
N LEU A 212 -6.29 -6.19 -8.93
CA LEU A 212 -7.43 -6.57 -8.14
C LEU A 212 -7.49 -8.10 -8.05
N GLU A 213 -7.64 -8.67 -6.85
CA GLU A 213 -7.76 -10.13 -6.64
C GLU A 213 -9.23 -10.52 -6.60
N TYR A 214 -10.01 -9.87 -5.73
CA TYR A 214 -11.45 -10.02 -5.68
C TYR A 214 -12.13 -8.69 -5.36
N ILE A 215 -13.42 -8.62 -5.71
CA ILE A 215 -14.34 -7.57 -5.32
C ILE A 215 -15.55 -8.21 -4.66
N SER A 216 -15.95 -7.70 -3.51
CA SER A 216 -17.24 -7.98 -2.89
C SER A 216 -18.21 -6.84 -3.22
N ILE A 217 -19.37 -7.16 -3.76
CA ILE A 217 -20.44 -6.19 -4.03
C ILE A 217 -21.71 -6.53 -3.25
N TYR A 218 -22.49 -5.51 -2.93
CA TYR A 218 -23.82 -5.62 -2.33
C TYR A 218 -24.87 -4.87 -3.17
N ASN A 219 -26.16 -5.06 -2.88
CA ASN A 219 -27.28 -4.52 -3.66
C ASN A 219 -27.22 -4.92 -5.14
N ILE A 220 -27.01 -6.22 -5.37
CA ILE A 220 -26.68 -6.75 -6.69
C ILE A 220 -27.93 -6.86 -7.55
N GLN A 221 -27.86 -6.32 -8.76
CA GLN A 221 -28.80 -6.56 -9.84
C GLN A 221 -28.09 -7.31 -10.96
N ARG A 222 -28.80 -8.24 -11.60
CA ARG A 222 -28.26 -9.10 -12.65
C ARG A 222 -29.13 -8.97 -13.89
N GLU A 223 -28.49 -8.77 -15.03
CA GLU A 223 -29.15 -8.72 -16.33
C GLU A 223 -28.45 -9.69 -17.28
N ILE A 224 -29.20 -10.56 -17.94
CA ILE A 224 -28.65 -11.47 -18.94
C ILE A 224 -28.53 -10.69 -20.24
N VAL A 225 -27.32 -10.53 -20.75
CA VAL A 225 -27.07 -9.82 -22.00
C VAL A 225 -27.31 -10.79 -23.14
N SER A 226 -28.47 -10.67 -23.79
CA SER A 226 -28.72 -11.38 -25.04
C SER A 226 -28.07 -10.60 -26.20
N PHE A 227 -26.99 -11.16 -26.76
CA PHE A 227 -26.43 -10.63 -28.00
C PHE A 227 -27.34 -11.05 -29.15
N GLN A 228 -28.32 -10.20 -29.46
CA GLN A 228 -28.95 -10.26 -30.77
C GLN A 228 -27.86 -9.83 -31.77
N PRO A 229 -27.41 -10.71 -32.69
CA PRO A 229 -26.47 -10.29 -33.72
C PRO A 229 -27.13 -9.15 -34.47
N LYS A 230 -26.62 -7.93 -34.27
CA LYS A 230 -27.11 -6.75 -34.98
C LYS A 230 -26.84 -7.04 -36.45
N GLU A 231 -27.87 -7.40 -37.21
CA GLU A 231 -27.78 -7.52 -38.66
C GLU A 231 -27.17 -6.21 -39.13
N ILE A 232 -25.91 -6.27 -39.57
CA ILE A 232 -25.23 -5.10 -40.11
C ILE A 232 -26.08 -4.73 -41.31
N PRO A 233 -26.81 -3.59 -41.28
CA PRO A 233 -27.62 -3.21 -42.41
C PRO A 233 -26.67 -3.14 -43.59
N GLN A 234 -26.92 -3.95 -44.62
CA GLN A 234 -26.11 -3.94 -45.83
C GLN A 234 -26.05 -2.48 -46.27
N ILE A 235 -24.85 -1.90 -46.20
CA ILE A 235 -24.61 -0.53 -46.64
C ILE A 235 -24.86 -0.54 -48.13
N VAL A 236 -26.10 -0.21 -48.51
CA VAL A 236 -26.40 0.19 -49.87
C VAL A 236 -25.58 1.45 -50.08
N THR A 237 -24.54 1.33 -50.90
CA THR A 237 -23.71 2.43 -51.36
C THR A 237 -24.60 3.38 -52.15
N GLN A 238 -25.30 4.28 -51.45
CA GLN A 238 -25.86 5.47 -52.05
C GLN A 238 -24.74 6.49 -52.12
N GLU A 239 -24.06 6.48 -53.27
CA GLU A 239 -23.44 7.68 -53.77
C GLU A 239 -24.48 8.80 -53.82
N ASP A 240 -24.00 9.97 -53.44
CA ASP A 240 -24.36 11.26 -54.01
C ASP A 240 -25.22 12.20 -53.14
N ARG A 241 -24.67 13.42 -53.07
CA ARG A 241 -25.31 14.74 -52.88
C ARG A 241 -25.37 15.39 -51.48
N THR A 242 -24.43 16.31 -51.38
CA THR A 242 -24.59 17.73 -51.00
C THR A 242 -24.71 18.06 -49.52
N SER A 243 -23.55 18.45 -48.99
CA SER A 243 -23.34 19.26 -47.81
C SER A 243 -24.14 20.57 -47.86
N LYS A 244 -25.01 20.79 -46.86
CA LYS A 244 -25.53 22.10 -46.47
C LYS A 244 -24.99 22.44 -45.07
N PRO A 245 -24.43 23.64 -44.85
CA PRO A 245 -23.92 24.02 -43.54
C PRO A 245 -25.07 24.40 -42.59
N ILE A 246 -25.04 23.89 -41.37
CA ILE A 246 -25.99 24.23 -40.30
C ILE A 246 -25.30 25.17 -39.30
N ASN A 247 -25.95 26.31 -39.09
CA ASN A 247 -25.60 27.38 -38.16
C ASN A 247 -25.56 26.90 -36.71
N SER A 248 -24.53 27.35 -35.99
CA SER A 248 -24.37 27.25 -34.55
C SER A 248 -25.22 28.29 -33.81
N SER A 249 -26.15 27.84 -32.96
CA SER A 249 -26.90 28.69 -32.03
C SER A 249 -26.37 28.55 -30.60
N ASN A 250 -26.14 29.71 -29.99
CA ASN A 250 -25.70 29.96 -28.62
C ASN A 250 -26.53 29.24 -27.54
N ILE A 251 -25.86 28.71 -26.52
CA ILE A 251 -26.46 28.28 -25.26
C ILE A 251 -25.78 29.03 -24.12
N ASN A 252 -26.53 29.96 -23.51
CA ASN A 252 -26.20 30.58 -22.23
C ASN A 252 -26.63 29.64 -21.11
N THR A 253 -25.77 29.40 -20.12
CA THR A 253 -26.12 28.64 -18.91
C THR A 253 -25.87 29.51 -17.69
N THR A 254 -26.94 29.73 -16.95
CA THR A 254 -27.05 30.56 -15.74
C THR A 254 -26.56 29.76 -14.52
N GLU A 255 -25.61 30.32 -13.77
CA GLU A 255 -25.13 29.76 -12.49
C GLU A 255 -26.15 30.01 -11.36
N GLY A 256 -26.52 28.94 -10.64
CA GLY A 256 -27.31 29.00 -9.42
C GLY A 256 -26.55 28.39 -8.26
N ASN A 257 -26.13 29.24 -7.31
CA ASN A 257 -25.53 28.84 -6.04
C ASN A 257 -26.59 28.31 -5.07
N ALA A 258 -26.29 27.20 -4.40
CA ALA A 258 -26.94 26.83 -3.15
C ALA A 258 -25.91 26.21 -2.21
N ALA A 259 -25.63 26.93 -1.13
CA ALA A 259 -24.90 26.46 0.03
C ALA A 259 -25.83 25.61 0.90
N LEU A 260 -25.33 24.49 1.43
CA LEU A 260 -25.95 23.84 2.58
C LEU A 260 -24.87 23.17 3.45
N ASP A 261 -24.70 23.73 4.64
CA ASP A 261 -24.07 23.13 5.81
C ASP A 261 -24.95 22.02 6.39
N SER A 262 -24.34 20.93 6.87
CA SER A 262 -24.64 20.36 8.20
C SER A 262 -23.88 19.07 8.49
N ASP A 263 -23.25 19.07 9.66
CA ASP A 263 -23.11 17.99 10.64
C ASP A 263 -22.82 16.56 10.15
N LYS A 264 -21.55 16.16 10.30
CA LYS A 264 -21.18 14.76 10.56
C LYS A 264 -20.03 14.68 11.56
N SER A 265 -20.38 14.56 12.84
CA SER A 265 -19.54 13.92 13.85
C SER A 265 -20.39 12.86 14.55
N GLN A 266 -19.77 11.75 14.93
CA GLN A 266 -20.35 10.48 15.40
C GLN A 266 -20.63 9.48 14.29
N PHE A 267 -19.63 8.65 13.94
CA PHE A 267 -19.83 7.23 13.58
C PHE A 267 -18.48 6.55 13.36
N GLU A 268 -17.69 6.35 14.42
CA GLU A 268 -16.63 5.34 14.42
C GLU A 268 -16.53 4.78 15.83
N ASN A 269 -17.04 3.56 16.03
CA ASN A 269 -16.43 2.52 16.88
C ASN A 269 -17.39 1.33 17.06
N SER A 270 -17.23 0.30 16.21
CA SER A 270 -17.34 -1.14 16.53
C SER A 270 -17.63 -1.97 15.28
N LYS A 271 -16.59 -2.28 14.47
CA LYS A 271 -16.69 -3.27 13.38
C LYS A 271 -16.36 -4.66 13.92
N GLN A 272 -17.38 -5.42 14.31
CA GLN A 272 -17.43 -6.84 14.00
C GLN A 272 -18.33 -6.97 12.77
N GLU A 273 -17.72 -7.07 11.59
CA GLU A 273 -18.41 -7.14 10.30
C GLU A 273 -19.10 -8.49 10.14
N ILE A 274 -20.37 -8.54 10.53
CA ILE A 274 -21.30 -9.50 9.95
C ILE A 274 -21.46 -9.05 8.50
N ALA A 275 -20.83 -9.76 7.57
CA ALA A 275 -21.08 -9.54 6.15
C ALA A 275 -22.60 -9.62 5.93
N PRO A 276 -23.24 -8.59 5.34
CA PRO A 276 -24.67 -8.62 5.11
C PRO A 276 -25.01 -9.86 4.27
N SER A 277 -26.17 -10.46 4.50
CA SER A 277 -26.62 -11.72 3.89
C SER A 277 -26.73 -11.71 2.34
N HIS A 278 -26.30 -10.61 1.70
CA HIS A 278 -26.43 -10.35 0.26
C HIS A 278 -25.14 -9.78 -0.37
N CYS A 279 -23.96 -10.19 0.12
CA CYS A 279 -22.71 -9.92 -0.57
C CYS A 279 -22.38 -11.06 -1.56
N MET A 280 -21.86 -10.71 -2.75
CA MET A 280 -21.21 -11.68 -3.64
C MET A 280 -19.79 -11.25 -3.94
N VAL A 281 -18.91 -12.24 -3.95
CA VAL A 281 -17.48 -12.07 -4.21
C VAL A 281 -17.18 -12.56 -5.62
N PHE A 282 -16.53 -11.71 -6.40
CA PHE A 282 -16.08 -12.00 -7.76
C PHE A 282 -14.56 -11.97 -7.79
N LYS A 283 -13.92 -12.99 -8.36
CA LYS A 283 -12.49 -12.91 -8.65
C LYS A 283 -12.31 -12.02 -9.87
N PHE A 284 -11.28 -11.17 -9.85
CA PHE A 284 -11.05 -10.22 -10.93
C PHE A 284 -10.84 -10.88 -12.30
N GLN A 285 -10.23 -12.06 -12.34
CA GLN A 285 -10.03 -12.85 -13.55
C GLN A 285 -11.34 -13.26 -14.26
N ASP A 286 -12.46 -13.29 -13.54
CA ASP A 286 -13.78 -13.65 -14.07
C ASP A 286 -14.54 -12.41 -14.58
N ILE A 287 -14.04 -11.21 -14.27
CA ILE A 287 -14.66 -9.94 -14.59
C ILE A 287 -14.21 -9.46 -15.99
N LYS A 288 -15.18 -9.28 -16.88
CA LYS A 288 -15.01 -8.64 -18.18
C LYS A 288 -15.55 -7.21 -18.12
N ASN A 289 -14.74 -6.25 -18.59
CA ASN A 289 -15.12 -4.82 -18.69
C ASN A 289 -15.70 -4.24 -17.39
N LEU A 290 -14.82 -3.98 -16.42
CA LEU A 290 -15.21 -3.31 -15.18
C LEU A 290 -15.39 -1.80 -15.43
N ASN A 291 -16.62 -1.32 -15.27
CA ASN A 291 -16.96 0.09 -15.26
C ASN A 291 -17.23 0.55 -13.82
N VAL A 292 -16.52 1.59 -13.40
CA VAL A 292 -16.62 2.19 -12.05
C VAL A 292 -17.29 3.55 -12.19
N SER A 293 -18.37 3.76 -11.45
CA SER A 293 -19.05 5.06 -11.38
C SER A 293 -19.16 5.55 -9.94
N TYR A 294 -19.05 6.87 -9.78
CA TYR A 294 -19.17 7.57 -8.50
C TYR A 294 -20.50 8.31 -8.48
N ILE A 295 -21.32 8.05 -7.46
CA ILE A 295 -22.68 8.58 -7.33
C ILE A 295 -22.83 9.29 -6.00
#